data_AF-A0AAV2AV52-F1
#
_entry.id   AF-A0AAV2AV52-F1
#
_cell.length_a   1.000
_cell.length_b   1.000
_cell.length_c   1.000
_cell.angle_alpha   90.00
_cell.angle_beta   90.00
_cell.angle_gamma   90.00
#
_symmetry.space_group_name_H-M   'P 1'
#
loop_
_entity.id
_entity.type
_entity.pdbx_description
1 polymer ?
#
loop_
_entity_poly.entity_id
_entity_poly.type
_entity_poly.pdbx_seq_one_letter_code
_entity_poly.pdbx_strand_id
1 'polypeptide(L)' 'MIETHRSEICPLFPDPDECGCPVEAGLYNVKDAQLALPDLGEAFAELLQGHYEGNITLIDKDSNTELGCCAISFEVVPSS' A
#
# COMPACT_ATOMS: atom_id res chain seq x y z
N MET A 1 3.52 1.48 -10.70
CA MET A 1 2.75 0.93 -9.56
C MET A 1 1.55 1.82 -9.24
N ILE A 2 1.75 3.11 -8.96
CA ILE A 2 0.64 4.06 -8.75
C ILE A 2 -0.34 4.09 -9.92
N GLU A 3 0.13 4.15 -11.17
CA GLU A 3 -0.77 4.14 -12.34
C GLU A 3 -1.59 2.85 -12.51
N THR A 4 -1.08 1.71 -12.03
CA THR A 4 -1.72 0.40 -12.18
C THR A 4 -2.76 0.14 -11.09
N HIS A 5 -2.55 0.70 -9.90
CA HIS A 5 -3.42 0.57 -8.72
C HIS A 5 -3.96 1.94 -8.29
N ARG A 6 -4.27 2.77 -9.30
CA ARG A 6 -4.61 4.18 -9.11
C ARG A 6 -5.85 4.33 -8.23
N SER A 7 -6.83 3.46 -8.41
CA SER A 7 -8.09 3.46 -7.67
C SER A 7 -7.92 3.13 -6.18
N GLU A 8 -6.91 2.33 -5.83
CA GLU A 8 -6.63 1.92 -4.46
C GLU A 8 -5.62 2.85 -3.75
N ILE A 9 -4.67 3.40 -4.49
CA ILE A 9 -3.55 4.19 -3.94
C ILE A 9 -3.86 5.69 -3.90
N CYS A 10 -4.54 6.25 -4.90
CA CYS A 10 -4.81 7.68 -4.95
C CYS A 10 -5.74 8.23 -3.85
N PRO A 11 -6.71 7.47 -3.33
CA PRO A 11 -7.48 7.91 -2.17
C PRO A 11 -6.62 8.10 -0.91
N LEU A 12 -5.40 7.56 -0.90
CA LEU A 12 -4.44 7.74 0.19
C LEU A 12 -3.68 9.07 0.07
N PHE A 13 -3.73 9.76 -1.06
CA PHE A 13 -3.10 11.07 -1.22
C PHE A 13 -4.03 12.19 -0.74
N PRO A 14 -3.48 13.29 -0.20
CA PRO A 14 -4.29 14.42 0.24
C PRO A 14 -5.07 15.08 -0.90
N ASP A 15 -4.53 15.04 -2.12
CA ASP A 15 -5.25 15.40 -3.35
C ASP A 15 -5.25 14.18 -4.30
N PRO A 16 -6.41 13.50 -4.47
CA PRO A 16 -6.50 12.26 -5.23
C PRO A 16 -6.33 12.47 -6.74
N ASP A 17 -6.53 13.69 -7.26
CA ASP A 17 -6.34 14.03 -8.66
C ASP A 17 -4.84 14.23 -8.98
N GLU A 18 -4.06 14.70 -8.00
CA GLU A 18 -2.59 14.87 -8.09
C GLU A 18 -1.79 13.61 -7.78
N CYS A 19 -2.47 12.49 -7.55
CA CYS A 19 -1.83 11.19 -7.38
C CYS A 19 -1.19 10.70 -8.68
N GLY A 20 0.13 10.85 -8.76
CA GLY A 20 0.92 10.43 -9.91
C GLY A 20 2.41 10.72 -9.71
N CYS A 21 3.24 10.16 -10.60
CA CYS A 21 4.65 10.52 -10.63
C CYS A 21 4.88 11.69 -11.62
N PRO A 22 5.84 12.59 -11.33
CA PRO A 22 6.64 12.65 -10.11
C PRO A 22 5.81 13.14 -8.92
N VAL A 23 6.02 12.54 -7.74
CA VAL A 23 5.46 13.06 -6.49
C VAL A 23 6.34 14.22 -6.04
N GLU A 24 5.73 15.39 -5.78
CA GLU A 24 6.48 16.55 -5.32
C GLU A 24 7.15 16.31 -3.95
N ALA A 25 8.29 16.96 -3.71
CA ALA A 25 8.94 16.85 -2.41
C ALA A 25 8.13 17.62 -1.36
N GLY A 26 7.69 16.93 -0.30
CA GLY A 26 6.85 17.55 0.73
C GLY A 26 6.51 16.60 1.87
N LEU A 27 5.72 17.11 2.82
CA LEU A 27 5.18 16.31 3.91
C LEU A 27 3.74 15.93 3.58
N TYR A 28 3.52 14.64 3.33
CA TYR A 28 2.20 14.08 3.09
C TYR A 28 1.67 13.45 4.37
N ASN A 29 0.44 13.76 4.75
CA ASN A 29 -0.19 13.21 5.94
C ASN A 29 -1.44 12.45 5.52
N VAL A 30 -1.32 11.13 5.48
CA VAL A 30 -2.40 10.22 5.11
C VAL A 30 -3.11 9.80 6.38
N LYS A 31 -4.36 10.21 6.54
CA LYS A 31 -5.23 9.82 7.65
C LYS A 31 -6.46 9.11 7.13
N ASP A 32 -6.90 8.09 7.84
CA ASP A 32 -8.15 7.35 7.55
C ASP A 32 -8.19 6.68 6.17
N ALA A 33 -7.00 6.34 5.67
CA ALA A 33 -6.77 5.58 4.45
C ALA A 33 -7.33 4.15 4.57
N GLN A 34 -8.34 3.82 3.76
CA GLN A 34 -8.87 2.47 3.66
C GLN A 34 -8.31 1.80 2.39
N LEU A 35 -7.40 0.86 2.57
CA LEU A 35 -6.95 0.01 1.47
C LEU A 35 -7.88 -1.21 1.38
N ALA A 36 -8.65 -1.29 0.29
CA ALA A 36 -9.42 -2.49 0.00
C ALA A 36 -8.46 -3.58 -0.50
N LEU A 37 -8.33 -4.65 0.26
CA LEU A 37 -7.65 -5.85 -0.23
C LEU A 37 -8.57 -6.58 -1.20
N PRO A 38 -8.05 -7.15 -2.31
CA PRO A 38 -8.84 -7.96 -3.21
C PRO A 38 -9.46 -9.14 -2.46
N ASP A 39 -10.66 -9.54 -2.85
CA ASP A 39 -11.28 -10.75 -2.31
C ASP A 39 -10.41 -11.96 -2.69
N LEU A 40 -9.80 -12.58 -1.68
CA LEU A 40 -8.92 -13.72 -1.88
C LEU A 40 -9.71 -15.03 -2.01
N GLY A 41 -11.03 -15.01 -1.79
CA GLY A 41 -11.89 -16.19 -1.68
C GLY A 41 -11.80 -16.87 -0.31
N GLU A 42 -12.92 -17.43 0.17
CA GLU A 42 -13.05 -18.03 1.52
C GLU A 42 -11.97 -19.08 1.81
N ALA A 43 -11.67 -19.96 0.86
CA ALA A 43 -10.66 -21.01 1.03
C ALA A 43 -9.22 -20.46 1.18
N PHE A 44 -8.92 -19.34 0.55
CA PHE A 44 -7.61 -18.69 0.65
C PHE A 44 -7.50 -17.83 1.91
N ALA A 45 -8.61 -17.25 2.36
CA ALA A 45 -8.67 -16.51 3.60
C ALA A 45 -8.38 -17.41 4.82
N GLU A 46 -8.87 -18.66 4.83
CA GLU A 46 -8.52 -19.63 5.88
C GLU A 46 -7.04 -20.05 5.84
N LEU A 47 -6.48 -20.26 4.64
CA LEU A 47 -5.07 -20.66 4.48
C LEU A 47 -4.08 -19.53 4.80
N LEU A 48 -4.50 -18.28 4.64
CA LEU A 48 -3.70 -17.10 4.93
C LEU A 48 -3.88 -16.57 6.35
N GLN A 49 -4.56 -17.30 7.24
CA GLN A 49 -4.63 -16.91 8.65
C GLN A 49 -3.25 -16.98 9.29
N GLY A 50 -2.88 -15.92 9.99
CA GLY A 50 -1.61 -15.88 10.73
C GLY A 50 -1.00 -14.51 10.81
N HIS A 51 0.21 -14.49 11.38
CA HIS A 51 1.01 -13.30 11.56
C HIS A 51 2.01 -13.14 10.43
N TYR A 52 2.06 -11.95 9.83
CA TYR A 52 2.93 -11.61 8.73
C TYR A 52 3.80 -10.43 9.11
N GLU A 53 5.09 -10.55 8.83
CA GLU A 53 6.06 -9.48 8.97
C GLU A 53 6.78 -9.30 7.63
N GLY A 54 6.98 -8.06 7.23
CA GLY A 54 7.62 -7.73 5.97
C GLY A 54 8.24 -6.35 5.99
N ASN A 55 9.11 -6.09 5.02
CA ASN A 55 9.66 -4.76 4.78
C ASN A 55 9.16 -4.28 3.43
N ILE A 56 8.61 -3.07 3.39
CA ILE A 56 8.29 -2.35 2.16
C ILE A 56 9.43 -1.36 1.92
N THR A 57 10.15 -1.55 0.81
CA THR A 57 11.17 -0.60 0.35
C THR A 57 10.62 0.17 -0.85
N LEU A 58 10.63 1.50 -0.74
CA LEU A 58 10.29 2.43 -1.81
C LEU A 58 11.56 2.71 -2.60
N ILE A 59 11.54 2.40 -3.90
CA ILE A 59 12.69 2.59 -4.79
C ILE A 59 12.25 3.48 -5.94
N ASP A 60 13.05 4.50 -6.23
CA ASP A 60 12.90 5.33 -7.41
C ASP A 60 13.18 4.49 -8.68
N LYS A 61 12.23 4.47 -9.61
CA LYS A 61 12.30 3.58 -10.78
C LYS A 61 13.43 3.95 -11.73
N ASP A 62 13.71 5.24 -11.89
CA ASP A 62 14.64 5.74 -12.91
C ASP A 62 16.11 5.69 -12.43
N SER A 63 16.34 6.06 -11.17
CA SER A 63 17.69 6.07 -10.56
C SER A 63 18.03 4.81 -9.77
N ASN A 64 17.05 3.93 -9.52
CA ASN A 64 17.17 2.76 -8.64
C ASN A 64 17.64 3.12 -7.23
N THR A 65 17.34 4.34 -6.78
CA THR A 65 17.70 4.84 -5.45
C THR A 65 16.63 4.49 -4.44
N GLU A 66 17.02 4.05 -3.24
CA GLU A 66 16.10 3.85 -2.13
C GLU A 66 15.57 5.20 -1.62
N LEU A 67 14.25 5.38 -1.67
CA LEU A 67 13.53 6.57 -1.19
C LEU A 67 13.06 6.40 0.26
N GLY A 68 12.87 5.17 0.71
CA GLY A 68 12.47 4.86 2.07
C GLY A 68 12.24 3.37 2.30
N CYS A 69 12.21 2.98 3.58
CA CYS A 69 11.97 1.60 4.00
C CYS A 69 11.06 1.60 5.23
N CYS A 70 10.02 0.77 5.21
CA CYS A 70 9.05 0.64 6.29
C CYS A 70 8.88 -0.83 6.66
N ALA A 71 8.99 -1.15 7.94
CA ALA A 71 8.58 -2.45 8.45
C ALA A 71 7.05 -2.48 8.60
N ILE A 72 6.42 -3.55 8.11
CA ILE A 72 5.01 -3.84 8.29
C ILE A 72 4.86 -5.13 9.09
N SER A 73 3.89 -5.14 9.97
CA SER A 73 3.46 -6.33 10.69
C SER A 73 1.94 -6.31 10.72
N PHE A 74 1.30 -7.38 10.26
CA PHE A 74 -0.15 -7.50 10.22
C PHE A 74 -0.58 -8.93 10.50
N GLU A 75 -1.80 -9.07 11.03
CA GLU A 75 -2.43 -10.36 11.29
C GLU A 75 -3.66 -10.50 10.40
N VAL A 76 -3.77 -11.63 9.73
CA VAL A 76 -4.96 -11.99 8.96
C VAL A 76 -5.83 -12.88 9.83
N VAL A 77 -7.03 -12.38 10.12
CA VAL A 77 -8.06 -13.08 10.91
C VAL A 77 -9.25 -13.43 10.01
N PRO A 78 -9.97 -14.53 10.28
CA PRO A 78 -11.17 -14.87 9.51
C PRO A 78 -12.22 -13.76 9.59
N SER A 79 -12.75 -13.37 8.44
CA SER A 79 -13.95 -12.56 8.34
C SER A 79 -15.14 -13.40 8.82
N SER A 80 -15.64 -13.08 10.02
CA SER A 80 -16.78 -13.78 10.66
C SER A 80 -18.10 -13.61 9.92
#